data_AF-E4XL09-F1
#
_entry.id   AF-E4XL09-F1
#
_cell.length_a   1.000
_cell.length_b   1.000
_cell.length_c   1.000
_cell.angle_alpha   90.00
_cell.angle_beta   90.00
_cell.angle_gamma   90.00
#
_symmetry.space_group_name_H-M   'P 1'
#
loop_
_entity.id
_entity.type
_entity.pdbx_description
1 polymer ?
#
loop_
_entity_poly.entity_id
_entity_poly.type
_entity_poly.pdbx_seq_one_letter_code
_entity_poly.pdbx_strand_id
1 'polypeptide(L)'
;MQRAKQFIHKRPFDTESEDEPSFESYCRKTRKIMVQESFPNQRFGRPCDSFDKYCDPANPVIVRGEQILDATHRIKPGIIRTPCNYSKMSRTLGLDLYLKKDYLQVTGSFKERGARYALIKLSQEKRAKGVISTSAGNHAQALAYHGRDLGIPVTVCMPKIAPLVKVESCREMGAEVILHGDSFDETRDHAMKISAERDLTYINGFDHPDVIAGQGSVGVEILDDVPDVEYIVVPVGGGGLIAGIAKAVKHLKPDVKIIGVESERCPSWQTRQMLGKHTKCVWSQWGAKNTIADGLAVAEVGCNAYATCNDLLEKVISISEDWISIAILRLLEKEKAVTEGGGAAGVAAIIANALPELRGKKVCTVLCGGNIDASTLTRVIDRGLTAEGRIMRFTVNVQDRPGGMVEMLKIVSDCGASVKEVQHDRMLLTAFVYKVALIATVETRGRENAQQLMKAIKDRYEDAVTFHTISACHYGEPTAAMLSQSADPTQETVSEEDLLVPSSQ
;
A
#
# COMPACT_ATOMS: atom_id res chain seq x y z
N MET A 1 -53.01 -41.58 -19.42
CA MET A 1 -51.62 -41.11 -19.21
C MET A 1 -51.69 -39.71 -18.59
N GLN A 2 -52.02 -39.55 -17.30
CA GLN A 2 -51.18 -39.74 -16.11
C GLN A 2 -49.92 -38.85 -16.05
N ARG A 3 -49.96 -37.95 -15.06
CA ARG A 3 -48.88 -37.30 -14.30
C ARG A 3 -48.08 -36.16 -14.94
N ALA A 4 -48.53 -34.93 -14.68
CA ALA A 4 -47.67 -33.77 -14.44
C ALA A 4 -48.28 -32.93 -13.29
N LYS A 5 -47.92 -33.23 -12.05
CA LYS A 5 -48.05 -32.37 -10.86
C LYS A 5 -47.05 -32.82 -9.78
N GLN A 6 -46.38 -31.83 -9.19
CA GLN A 6 -45.62 -31.81 -7.92
C GLN A 6 -44.21 -32.42 -7.92
N PHE A 7 -43.19 -31.58 -7.62
CA PHE A 7 -42.32 -31.62 -6.42
C PHE A 7 -41.37 -30.40 -6.48
N ILE A 8 -41.64 -29.32 -5.71
CA ILE A 8 -41.02 -28.92 -4.43
C ILE A 8 -39.73 -28.07 -4.56
N HIS A 9 -39.81 -26.86 -3.99
CA HIS A 9 -38.71 -26.00 -3.55
C HIS A 9 -37.53 -26.77 -2.93
N LYS A 10 -36.30 -26.39 -3.30
CA LYS A 10 -35.18 -26.31 -2.35
C LYS A 10 -34.14 -25.33 -2.87
N ARG A 11 -33.99 -24.22 -2.14
CA ARG A 11 -32.81 -23.34 -2.18
C ARG A 11 -31.58 -24.18 -1.82
N PRO A 12 -30.42 -24.03 -2.47
CA PRO A 12 -29.18 -24.50 -1.90
C PRO A 12 -28.53 -23.35 -1.11
N PHE A 13 -28.46 -23.58 0.21
CA PHE A 13 -27.48 -23.07 1.16
C PHE A 13 -27.49 -21.57 1.49
N ASP A 14 -28.36 -21.23 2.45
CA ASP A 14 -28.00 -20.36 3.56
C ASP A 14 -26.90 -21.08 4.37
N THR A 15 -25.67 -20.61 4.27
CA THR A 15 -24.67 -20.79 5.33
C THR A 15 -24.42 -19.41 5.91
N GLU A 16 -24.81 -19.23 7.17
CA GLU A 16 -24.38 -18.09 8.00
C GLU A 16 -22.87 -17.96 7.84
N SER A 17 -22.45 -16.88 7.17
CA SER A 17 -21.05 -16.55 7.01
C SER A 17 -20.50 -16.15 8.38
N GLU A 18 -19.67 -17.02 8.97
CA GLU A 18 -18.73 -16.57 10.00
C GLU A 18 -17.86 -15.47 9.39
N ASP A 19 -17.83 -14.33 10.09
CA ASP A 19 -17.23 -13.06 9.66
C ASP A 19 -15.80 -13.22 9.12
N GLU A 20 -15.63 -13.07 7.79
CA GLU A 20 -14.39 -12.51 7.25
C GLU A 20 -14.13 -11.18 7.96
N PRO A 21 -12.87 -10.79 8.25
CA PRO A 21 -12.61 -9.50 8.87
C PRO A 21 -12.91 -8.39 7.86
N SER A 22 -14.17 -7.97 7.81
CA SER A 22 -14.61 -6.80 7.08
C SER A 22 -13.86 -5.58 7.62
N PHE A 23 -13.72 -4.53 6.81
CA PHE A 23 -13.26 -3.23 7.29
C PHE A 23 -14.05 -2.79 8.54
N GLU A 24 -15.32 -3.17 8.65
CA GLU A 24 -16.16 -2.93 9.83
C GLU A 24 -15.71 -3.73 11.07
N SER A 25 -15.23 -4.96 10.90
CA SER A 25 -14.58 -5.77 11.94
C SER A 25 -13.24 -5.18 12.36
N TYR A 26 -12.41 -4.73 11.40
CA TYR A 26 -11.20 -3.94 11.69
C TYR A 26 -11.55 -2.68 12.47
N CYS A 27 -12.54 -1.90 12.03
CA CYS A 27 -12.99 -0.68 12.69
C CYS A 27 -13.61 -0.92 14.08
N ARG A 28 -14.35 -2.02 14.29
CA ARG A 28 -14.81 -2.44 15.63
C ARG A 28 -13.64 -2.82 16.51
N LYS A 29 -12.61 -3.48 15.96
CA LYS A 29 -11.37 -3.82 16.67
C LYS A 29 -10.55 -2.57 16.98
N THR A 30 -10.42 -1.60 16.07
CA THR A 30 -9.75 -0.32 16.32
C THR A 30 -10.52 0.55 17.33
N ARG A 31 -11.86 0.59 17.25
CA ARG A 31 -12.70 1.24 18.28
C ARG A 31 -12.55 0.52 19.62
N LYS A 32 -12.58 -0.81 19.69
CA LYS A 32 -12.41 -1.57 20.94
C LYS A 32 -10.99 -1.42 21.50
N ILE A 33 -9.95 -1.52 20.70
CA ILE A 33 -8.55 -1.30 21.11
C ILE A 33 -8.40 0.10 21.70
N MET A 34 -8.93 1.15 21.04
CA MET A 34 -8.83 2.52 21.56
C MET A 34 -9.77 2.84 22.73
N VAL A 35 -10.87 2.08 22.93
CA VAL A 35 -11.79 2.25 24.06
C VAL A 35 -11.37 1.41 25.28
N GLN A 36 -10.71 0.26 25.09
CA GLN A 36 -10.25 -0.63 26.16
C GLN A 36 -8.81 -0.35 26.58
N GLU A 37 -7.93 0.10 25.68
CA GLU A 37 -6.62 0.63 26.06
C GLU A 37 -6.76 2.11 26.41
N SER A 38 -7.15 2.36 27.67
CA SER A 38 -6.69 3.56 28.36
C SER A 38 -5.17 3.45 28.40
N PHE A 39 -4.48 3.92 27.35
CA PHE A 39 -3.02 3.87 27.28
C PHE A 39 -2.47 4.44 28.60
N PRO A 40 -1.77 3.62 29.42
CA PRO A 40 -1.19 4.13 30.65
C PRO A 40 -0.13 5.13 30.22
N ASN A 41 -0.43 6.43 30.38
CA ASN A 41 0.43 7.59 30.15
C ASN A 41 1.81 7.17 29.60
N GLN A 42 1.88 6.80 28.32
CA GLN A 42 3.17 6.81 27.65
C GLN A 42 3.60 8.25 27.82
N ARG A 43 4.73 8.46 28.50
CA ARG A 43 5.35 9.77 28.62
C ARG A 43 5.65 10.23 27.20
N PHE A 44 4.66 10.85 26.55
CA PHE A 44 4.90 11.73 25.44
C PHE A 44 5.95 12.70 25.96
N GLY A 45 7.13 12.69 25.35
CA GLY A 45 8.10 13.74 25.58
C GLY A 45 7.39 15.08 25.44
N ARG A 46 7.87 16.10 26.17
CA ARG A 46 7.28 17.46 26.15
C ARG A 46 6.82 17.82 24.72
N PRO A 47 5.64 18.45 24.54
CA PRO A 47 5.22 18.91 23.23
C PRO A 47 6.36 19.73 22.62
N CYS A 48 6.81 19.31 21.44
CA CYS A 48 7.93 19.93 20.76
C CYS A 48 7.50 21.33 20.31
N ASP A 49 8.32 22.35 20.57
CA ASP A 49 8.12 23.74 20.11
C ASP A 49 8.25 23.90 18.58
N SER A 50 8.28 22.81 17.80
CA SER A 50 8.48 22.81 16.36
C SER A 50 7.16 23.02 15.60
N PHE A 51 6.77 24.29 15.45
CA PHE A 51 5.56 24.70 14.73
C PHE A 51 5.84 24.94 13.24
N ASP A 52 5.22 24.14 12.35
CA ASP A 52 5.18 24.46 10.91
C ASP A 52 4.04 25.43 10.63
N LYS A 53 4.39 26.72 10.48
CA LYS A 53 3.43 27.81 10.24
C LYS A 53 2.60 27.64 8.97
N TYR A 54 3.01 26.79 8.03
CA TYR A 54 2.25 26.53 6.82
C TYR A 54 1.30 25.34 6.98
N CYS A 55 1.41 24.55 8.04
CA CYS A 55 0.62 23.35 8.29
C CYS A 55 0.01 23.40 9.70
N ASP A 56 -0.76 24.45 10.00
CA ASP A 56 -1.46 24.61 11.29
C ASP A 56 -2.84 23.91 11.25
N PRO A 57 -3.07 22.84 12.03
CA PRO A 57 -4.37 22.19 12.08
C PRO A 57 -5.51 23.06 12.60
N ALA A 58 -5.21 24.10 13.39
CA ALA A 58 -6.21 25.04 13.89
C ALA A 58 -6.62 26.08 12.83
N ASN A 59 -5.73 26.37 11.87
CA ASN A 59 -5.94 27.37 10.83
C ASN A 59 -5.55 26.80 9.45
N PRO A 60 -6.26 25.78 8.94
CA PRO A 60 -5.91 25.17 7.67
C PRO A 60 -6.10 26.16 6.50
N VAL A 61 -5.15 26.15 5.57
CA VAL A 61 -5.14 26.95 4.35
C VAL A 61 -5.77 26.15 3.22
N ILE A 62 -6.92 26.62 2.74
CA ILE A 62 -7.60 26.04 1.57
C ILE A 62 -6.93 26.56 0.29
N VAL A 63 -6.36 25.65 -0.50
CA VAL A 63 -5.80 25.99 -1.82
C VAL A 63 -6.93 26.21 -2.82
N ARG A 64 -6.84 27.30 -3.59
CA ARG A 64 -7.87 27.69 -4.57
C ARG A 64 -7.53 27.19 -5.99
N GLY A 65 -8.56 27.06 -6.83
CA GLY A 65 -8.38 26.61 -8.22
C GLY A 65 -7.45 27.53 -9.01
N GLU A 66 -7.61 28.84 -8.85
CA GLU A 66 -6.79 29.86 -9.53
C GLU A 66 -5.32 29.77 -9.14
N GLN A 67 -5.02 29.39 -7.89
CA GLN A 67 -3.64 29.18 -7.44
C GLN A 67 -3.00 27.97 -8.15
N ILE A 68 -3.79 26.93 -8.43
CA ILE A 68 -3.33 25.76 -9.18
C ILE A 68 -3.11 26.11 -10.64
N LEU A 69 -3.98 26.92 -11.25
CA LEU A 69 -3.78 27.40 -12.62
C LEU A 69 -2.52 28.25 -12.76
N ASP A 70 -2.27 29.18 -11.82
CA ASP A 70 -1.03 29.95 -11.75
C ASP A 70 0.19 29.02 -11.58
N ALA A 71 0.10 28.04 -10.67
CA ALA A 71 1.16 27.06 -10.48
C ALA A 71 1.48 26.28 -11.76
N THR A 72 0.44 25.78 -12.44
CA THR A 72 0.55 25.04 -13.70
C THR A 72 1.26 25.85 -14.77
N HIS A 73 0.92 27.14 -14.92
CA HIS A 73 1.57 28.01 -15.87
C HIS A 73 3.06 28.24 -15.54
N ARG A 74 3.38 28.51 -14.26
CA ARG A 74 4.74 28.88 -13.86
C ARG A 74 5.73 27.73 -13.84
N ILE A 75 5.30 26.50 -13.54
CA ILE A 75 6.22 25.35 -13.50
C ILE A 75 6.53 24.79 -14.88
N LYS A 76 5.66 25.02 -15.87
CA LYS A 76 5.75 24.49 -17.25
C LYS A 76 7.15 24.54 -17.87
N PRO A 77 7.96 25.61 -17.71
CA PRO A 77 9.30 25.67 -18.32
C PRO A 77 10.34 24.70 -17.73
N GLY A 78 10.09 24.10 -16.57
CA GLY A 78 11.07 23.19 -15.94
C GLY A 78 10.45 21.98 -15.27
N ILE A 79 9.31 21.53 -15.78
CA ILE A 79 8.79 20.18 -15.56
C ILE A 79 8.48 19.54 -16.91
N ILE A 80 8.53 18.21 -16.98
CA ILE A 80 8.14 17.48 -18.19
C ILE A 80 6.61 17.42 -18.23
N ARG A 81 5.99 17.68 -19.40
CA ARG A 81 4.59 17.28 -19.62
C ARG A 81 4.55 15.77 -19.85
N THR A 82 4.19 15.02 -18.82
CA THR A 82 4.22 13.55 -18.87
C THR A 82 3.08 13.01 -19.74
N PRO A 83 3.27 11.87 -20.43
CA PRO A 83 2.21 11.26 -21.22
C PRO A 83 1.00 10.84 -20.38
N CYS A 84 -0.20 11.01 -20.95
CA CYS A 84 -1.44 10.41 -20.47
C CYS A 84 -1.99 9.51 -21.59
N ASN A 85 -1.66 8.22 -21.56
CA ASN A 85 -1.98 7.30 -22.67
C ASN A 85 -3.10 6.33 -22.31
N TYR A 86 -3.89 5.94 -23.31
CA TYR A 86 -4.80 4.81 -23.23
C TYR A 86 -4.04 3.51 -22.91
N SER A 87 -4.49 2.78 -21.90
CA SER A 87 -3.89 1.54 -21.44
C SER A 87 -4.26 0.37 -22.34
N LYS A 88 -3.33 -0.57 -22.51
CA LYS A 88 -3.60 -1.86 -23.14
C LYS A 88 -4.46 -2.77 -22.27
N MET A 89 -4.62 -2.44 -20.99
CA MET A 89 -5.46 -3.20 -20.04
C MET A 89 -6.95 -2.84 -20.14
N SER A 90 -7.30 -1.73 -20.79
CA SER A 90 -8.69 -1.23 -20.92
C SER A 90 -9.68 -2.30 -21.36
N ARG A 91 -9.38 -3.03 -22.44
CA ARG A 91 -10.25 -4.10 -22.96
C ARG A 91 -10.49 -5.21 -21.94
N THR A 92 -9.44 -5.64 -21.23
CA THR A 92 -9.53 -6.72 -20.24
C THR A 92 -10.27 -6.27 -18.98
N LEU A 93 -10.16 -4.98 -18.63
CA LEU A 93 -10.84 -4.39 -17.47
C LEU A 93 -12.28 -3.95 -17.76
N GLY A 94 -12.69 -3.94 -19.03
CA GLY A 94 -14.04 -3.53 -19.44
C GLY A 94 -14.31 -2.05 -19.20
N LEU A 95 -13.29 -1.19 -19.29
CA LEU A 95 -13.38 0.27 -19.14
C LEU A 95 -12.29 0.96 -19.98
N ASP A 96 -12.42 2.26 -20.23
CA ASP A 96 -11.42 3.03 -20.96
C ASP A 96 -10.42 3.64 -19.99
N LEU A 97 -9.32 2.92 -19.73
CA LEU A 97 -8.29 3.31 -18.77
C LEU A 97 -7.24 4.18 -19.43
N TYR A 98 -6.95 5.33 -18.82
CA TYR A 98 -5.84 6.21 -19.15
C TYR A 98 -4.86 6.27 -17.99
N LEU A 99 -3.56 6.30 -18.32
CA LEU A 99 -2.47 6.28 -17.35
C LEU A 99 -1.68 7.58 -17.46
N LYS A 100 -1.75 8.43 -16.42
CA LYS A 100 -0.93 9.64 -16.30
C LYS A 100 0.43 9.28 -15.71
N LYS A 101 1.48 9.30 -16.54
CA LYS A 101 2.79 8.69 -16.26
C LYS A 101 3.77 9.63 -15.55
N ASP A 102 3.40 10.10 -14.37
CA ASP A 102 4.25 11.03 -13.61
C ASP A 102 5.54 10.41 -13.04
N TYR A 103 5.65 9.08 -13.06
CA TYR A 103 6.93 8.38 -12.84
C TYR A 103 8.01 8.71 -13.90
N LEU A 104 7.63 9.33 -15.03
CA LEU A 104 8.56 9.76 -16.09
C LEU A 104 9.09 11.19 -15.90
N GLN A 105 8.77 11.85 -14.78
CA GLN A 105 9.50 13.06 -14.38
C GLN A 105 11.00 12.73 -14.15
N VAL A 106 11.87 13.73 -14.19
CA VAL A 106 13.33 13.57 -14.11
C VAL A 106 13.78 12.86 -12.83
N THR A 107 13.15 13.17 -11.70
CA THR A 107 13.39 12.54 -10.39
C THR A 107 12.46 11.35 -10.15
N GLY A 108 11.79 10.84 -11.18
CA GLY A 108 10.99 9.62 -11.13
C GLY A 108 9.63 9.74 -10.43
N SER A 109 9.12 10.95 -10.17
CA SER A 109 7.78 11.11 -9.56
C SER A 109 7.15 12.49 -9.74
N PHE A 110 5.86 12.60 -9.44
CA PHE A 110 5.08 13.84 -9.45
C PHE A 110 5.62 14.96 -8.52
N LYS A 111 6.46 14.62 -7.52
CA LYS A 111 6.88 15.55 -6.47
C LYS A 111 7.60 16.80 -7.00
N GLU A 112 8.21 16.70 -8.17
CA GLU A 112 8.80 17.82 -8.92
C GLU A 112 7.88 19.02 -9.03
N ARG A 113 6.59 18.78 -9.31
CA ARG A 113 5.64 19.86 -9.60
C ARG A 113 5.45 20.81 -8.42
N GLY A 114 5.14 20.25 -7.24
CA GLY A 114 5.00 21.01 -6.00
C GLY A 114 6.32 21.51 -5.43
N ALA A 115 7.41 20.74 -5.52
CA ALA A 115 8.74 21.18 -5.09
C ALA A 115 9.18 22.41 -5.90
N ARG A 116 9.09 22.34 -7.23
CA ARG A 116 9.42 23.46 -8.12
C ARG A 116 8.56 24.67 -7.82
N TYR A 117 7.23 24.51 -7.74
CA TYR A 117 6.34 25.63 -7.48
C TYR A 117 6.64 26.32 -6.14
N ALA A 118 6.84 25.55 -5.07
CA ALA A 118 7.21 26.09 -3.76
C ALA A 118 8.53 26.89 -3.83
N LEU A 119 9.55 26.38 -4.53
CA LEU A 119 10.84 27.06 -4.70
C LEU A 119 10.72 28.38 -5.48
N ILE A 120 9.98 28.40 -6.59
CA ILE A 120 9.80 29.63 -7.39
C ILE A 120 8.93 30.68 -6.68
N LYS A 121 8.12 30.28 -5.69
CA LYS A 121 7.30 31.19 -4.89
C LYS A 121 8.06 31.88 -3.77
N LEU A 122 9.28 31.41 -3.44
CA LEU A 122 10.14 32.06 -2.46
C LEU A 122 10.52 33.48 -2.90
N SER A 123 10.54 34.41 -1.94
CA SER A 123 11.14 35.73 -2.12
C SER A 123 12.64 35.62 -2.35
N GLN A 124 13.26 36.64 -2.94
CA GLN A 124 14.71 36.65 -3.19
C GLN A 124 15.52 36.44 -1.90
N GLU A 125 15.08 37.02 -0.78
CA GLU A 125 15.71 36.83 0.54
C GLU A 125 15.65 35.36 0.99
N LYS A 126 14.48 34.72 0.90
CA LYS A 126 14.33 33.30 1.28
C LYS A 126 15.09 32.36 0.36
N ARG A 127 15.15 32.68 -0.94
CA ARG A 127 15.96 31.92 -1.91
C ARG A 127 17.44 31.96 -1.58
N ALA A 128 17.96 33.11 -1.17
CA ALA A 128 19.36 33.26 -0.80
C ALA A 128 19.72 32.47 0.48
N LYS A 129 18.81 32.39 1.45
CA LYS A 129 19.00 31.58 2.67
C LYS A 129 18.88 30.08 2.39
N GLY A 130 17.93 29.68 1.56
CA GLY A 130 17.69 28.29 1.19
C GLY A 130 16.51 27.66 1.92
N VAL A 131 16.32 26.37 1.64
CA VAL A 131 15.19 25.59 2.16
C VAL A 131 15.68 24.36 2.92
N ILE A 132 14.81 23.87 3.80
CA ILE A 132 15.03 22.61 4.51
C ILE A 132 13.77 21.73 4.43
N SER A 133 13.93 20.41 4.39
CA SER A 133 12.80 19.49 4.45
C SER A 133 13.18 18.18 5.12
N THR A 134 12.17 17.48 5.64
CA THR A 134 12.33 16.13 6.17
C THR A 134 11.74 15.14 5.18
N SER A 135 12.61 14.43 4.46
CA SER A 135 12.22 13.38 3.54
C SER A 135 13.45 12.54 3.19
N ALA A 136 13.30 11.23 3.12
CA ALA A 136 14.31 10.33 2.57
C ALA A 136 13.85 9.71 1.25
N GLY A 137 12.97 10.39 0.49
CA GLY A 137 12.33 9.81 -0.70
C GLY A 137 12.03 10.83 -1.79
N ASN A 138 10.93 10.62 -2.53
CA ASN A 138 10.58 11.35 -3.74
C ASN A 138 10.59 12.89 -3.59
N HIS A 139 10.18 13.41 -2.43
CA HIS A 139 10.18 14.86 -2.18
C HIS A 139 11.59 15.43 -2.00
N ALA A 140 12.49 14.70 -1.32
CA ALA A 140 13.88 15.10 -1.16
C ALA A 140 14.59 15.22 -2.51
N GLN A 141 14.42 14.23 -3.39
CA GLN A 141 15.01 14.25 -4.73
C GLN A 141 14.46 15.40 -5.57
N ALA A 142 13.14 15.62 -5.55
CA ALA A 142 12.51 16.73 -6.25
C ALA A 142 13.01 18.11 -5.77
N LEU A 143 13.14 18.30 -4.45
CA LEU A 143 13.69 19.53 -3.88
C LEU A 143 15.16 19.70 -4.25
N ALA A 144 15.99 18.68 -4.11
CA ALA A 144 17.41 18.75 -4.43
C ALA A 144 17.64 19.09 -5.92
N TYR A 145 16.93 18.38 -6.81
CA TYR A 145 17.02 18.59 -8.25
C TYR A 145 16.62 20.02 -8.66
N HIS A 146 15.45 20.50 -8.23
CA HIS A 146 14.98 21.84 -8.59
C HIS A 146 15.68 22.95 -7.81
N GLY A 147 16.16 22.69 -6.60
CA GLY A 147 16.99 23.62 -5.84
C GLY A 147 18.28 23.91 -6.58
N ARG A 148 18.96 22.87 -7.07
CA ARG A 148 20.14 23.02 -7.93
C ARG A 148 19.82 23.77 -9.23
N ASP A 149 18.75 23.39 -9.93
CA ASP A 149 18.32 24.05 -11.17
C ASP A 149 18.06 25.55 -10.98
N LEU A 150 17.47 25.94 -9.85
CA LEU A 150 17.11 27.32 -9.52
C LEU A 150 18.20 28.09 -8.74
N GLY A 151 19.32 27.45 -8.42
CA GLY A 151 20.39 28.04 -7.60
C GLY A 151 19.98 28.33 -6.16
N ILE A 152 19.05 27.55 -5.60
CA ILE A 152 18.56 27.69 -4.21
C ILE A 152 19.21 26.59 -3.36
N PRO A 153 19.91 26.93 -2.26
CA PRO A 153 20.46 25.93 -1.35
C PRO A 153 19.36 25.04 -0.74
N VAL A 154 19.59 23.73 -0.73
CA VAL A 154 18.65 22.74 -0.21
C VAL A 154 19.34 21.91 0.87
N THR A 155 18.73 21.85 2.05
CA THR A 155 19.08 20.93 3.12
C THR A 155 17.98 19.88 3.26
N VAL A 156 18.35 18.61 3.36
CA VAL A 156 17.41 17.51 3.58
C VAL A 156 17.81 16.75 4.84
N CYS A 157 16.89 16.66 5.80
CA CYS A 157 17.05 15.83 6.98
C CYS A 157 16.44 14.45 6.74
N MET A 158 17.22 13.41 7.02
CA MET A 158 16.81 12.01 6.88
C MET A 158 17.12 11.22 8.17
N PRO A 159 16.36 10.16 8.48
CA PRO A 159 16.70 9.25 9.58
C PRO A 159 18.07 8.60 9.37
N LYS A 160 18.76 8.23 10.45
CA LYS A 160 20.06 7.54 10.37
C LYS A 160 20.02 6.22 9.60
N ILE A 161 18.87 5.56 9.63
CA ILE A 161 18.61 4.28 8.95
C ILE A 161 18.17 4.44 7.48
N ALA A 162 18.17 5.66 6.94
CA ALA A 162 17.79 5.89 5.55
C ALA A 162 18.71 5.09 4.60
N PRO A 163 18.16 4.41 3.57
CA PRO A 163 18.99 3.67 2.62
C PRO A 163 20.05 4.57 1.97
N LEU A 164 21.31 4.13 1.96
CA LEU A 164 22.45 4.90 1.46
C LEU A 164 22.24 5.43 0.03
N VAL A 165 21.63 4.63 -0.84
CA VAL A 165 21.30 5.03 -2.22
C VAL A 165 20.43 6.29 -2.27
N LYS A 166 19.47 6.44 -1.34
CA LYS A 166 18.60 7.64 -1.28
C LYS A 166 19.34 8.86 -0.74
N VAL A 167 20.28 8.64 0.20
CA VAL A 167 21.17 9.68 0.76
C VAL A 167 22.13 10.19 -0.32
N GLU A 168 22.81 9.29 -1.01
CA GLU A 168 23.79 9.61 -2.06
C GLU A 168 23.12 10.34 -3.23
N SER A 169 21.96 9.86 -3.69
CA SER A 169 21.19 10.53 -4.74
C SER A 169 20.90 12.01 -4.44
N CYS A 170 20.54 12.35 -3.19
CA CYS A 170 20.32 13.76 -2.83
C CYS A 170 21.62 14.57 -2.77
N ARG A 171 22.73 13.97 -2.32
CA ARG A 171 24.05 14.62 -2.31
C ARG A 171 24.57 14.88 -3.73
N GLU A 172 24.41 13.92 -4.64
CA GLU A 172 24.76 14.06 -6.06
C GLU A 172 23.95 15.18 -6.74
N MET A 173 22.71 15.40 -6.29
CA MET A 173 21.87 16.53 -6.73
C MET A 173 22.26 17.86 -6.07
N GLY A 174 23.25 17.89 -5.17
CA GLY A 174 23.78 19.11 -4.56
C GLY A 174 23.10 19.53 -3.25
N ALA A 175 22.27 18.67 -2.65
CA ALA A 175 21.67 18.95 -1.35
C ALA A 175 22.62 18.64 -0.19
N GLU A 176 22.59 19.48 0.86
CA GLU A 176 23.16 19.15 2.17
C GLU A 176 22.28 18.08 2.82
N VAL A 177 22.82 16.90 3.10
CA VAL A 177 22.06 15.82 3.76
C VAL A 177 22.49 15.67 5.21
N ILE A 178 21.54 15.85 6.13
CA ILE A 178 21.72 15.72 7.57
C ILE A 178 21.04 14.43 8.04
N LEU A 179 21.82 13.50 8.59
CA LEU A 179 21.31 12.24 9.14
C LEU A 179 21.06 12.39 10.65
N HIS A 180 19.81 12.35 11.06
CA HIS A 180 19.42 12.54 12.46
C HIS A 180 18.15 11.75 12.81
N GLY A 181 18.07 11.28 14.06
CA GLY A 181 16.90 10.58 14.58
C GLY A 181 16.79 9.12 14.13
N ASP A 182 16.06 8.34 14.92
CA ASP A 182 15.75 6.94 14.65
C ASP A 182 14.32 6.77 14.08
N SER A 183 13.54 7.86 14.07
CA SER A 183 12.19 7.96 13.53
C SER A 183 12.01 9.19 12.66
N PHE A 184 10.98 9.18 11.80
CA PHE A 184 10.61 10.33 10.97
C PHE A 184 10.25 11.56 11.82
N ASP A 185 9.52 11.35 12.93
CA ASP A 185 9.10 12.41 13.84
C ASP A 185 10.31 13.11 14.49
N GLU A 186 11.28 12.34 15.00
CA GLU A 186 12.54 12.91 15.54
C GLU A 186 13.33 13.68 14.48
N THR A 187 13.40 13.13 13.26
CA THR A 187 14.09 13.77 12.13
C THR A 187 13.43 15.10 11.78
N ARG A 188 12.09 15.14 11.79
CA ARG A 188 11.29 16.33 11.51
C ARG A 188 11.51 17.40 12.56
N ASP A 189 11.43 17.03 13.83
CA ASP A 189 11.62 17.97 14.93
C ASP A 189 13.03 18.57 14.90
N HIS A 190 14.05 17.78 14.52
CA HIS A 190 15.40 18.28 14.32
C HIS A 190 15.52 19.23 13.11
N ALA A 191 14.91 18.87 11.97
CA ALA A 191 14.88 19.74 10.80
C ALA A 191 14.24 21.10 11.09
N MET A 192 13.16 21.12 11.88
CA MET A 192 12.49 22.37 12.29
C MET A 192 13.36 23.23 13.20
N LYS A 193 14.15 22.63 14.10
CA LYS A 193 15.14 23.36 14.91
C LYS A 193 16.20 24.01 14.02
N ILE A 194 16.78 23.26 13.08
CA ILE A 194 17.75 23.79 12.11
C ILE A 194 17.12 24.89 11.25
N SER A 195 15.86 24.72 10.83
CA SER A 195 15.10 25.72 10.08
C SER A 195 15.04 27.04 10.84
N ALA A 196 14.78 27.00 12.14
CA ALA A 196 14.72 28.20 12.99
C ALA A 196 16.11 28.80 13.25
N GLU A 197 17.13 27.96 13.53
CA GLU A 197 18.49 28.40 13.83
C GLU A 197 19.20 29.03 12.63
N ARG A 198 18.99 28.49 11.43
CA ARG A 198 19.62 28.94 10.19
C ARG A 198 18.72 29.82 9.32
N ASP A 199 17.51 30.12 9.80
CA ASP A 199 16.47 30.87 9.08
C ASP A 199 16.20 30.32 7.65
N LEU A 200 16.16 28.99 7.55
CA LEU A 200 15.81 28.27 6.33
C LEU A 200 14.29 28.17 6.22
N THR A 201 13.77 28.13 5.00
CA THR A 201 12.34 27.87 4.81
C THR A 201 12.07 26.36 4.85
N TYR A 202 11.34 25.89 5.86
CA TYR A 202 10.86 24.51 5.87
C TYR A 202 9.79 24.29 4.80
N ILE A 203 9.98 23.28 3.93
CA ILE A 203 9.03 22.90 2.89
C ILE A 203 8.47 21.51 3.19
N ASN A 204 7.24 21.46 3.72
CA ASN A 204 6.51 20.21 3.92
C ASN A 204 6.21 19.54 2.57
N GLY A 205 6.57 18.26 2.44
CA GLY A 205 6.50 17.54 1.16
C GLY A 205 5.12 17.15 0.67
N PHE A 206 4.06 17.39 1.44
CA PHE A 206 2.69 17.11 0.98
C PHE A 206 1.68 18.17 1.39
N ASP A 207 1.84 18.82 2.55
CA ASP A 207 0.80 19.69 3.10
C ASP A 207 1.09 21.20 2.95
N HIS A 208 2.26 21.58 2.45
CA HIS A 208 2.53 22.99 2.18
C HIS A 208 1.58 23.50 1.06
N PRO A 209 0.88 24.64 1.21
CA PRO A 209 -0.10 25.11 0.23
C PRO A 209 0.45 25.24 -1.20
N ASP A 210 1.66 25.77 -1.35
CA ASP A 210 2.31 25.82 -2.67
C ASP A 210 2.63 24.41 -3.21
N VAL A 211 3.05 23.46 -2.36
CA VAL A 211 3.28 22.09 -2.82
C VAL A 211 1.99 21.50 -3.37
N ILE A 212 0.87 21.61 -2.63
CA ILE A 212 -0.46 21.18 -3.09
C ILE A 212 -0.84 21.84 -4.43
N ALA A 213 -0.65 23.15 -4.54
CA ALA A 213 -0.97 23.90 -5.76
C ALA A 213 -0.19 23.39 -6.98
N GLY A 214 1.12 23.15 -6.82
CA GLY A 214 1.95 22.57 -7.89
C GLY A 214 1.51 21.16 -8.26
N GLN A 215 1.16 20.31 -7.29
CA GLN A 215 0.67 18.95 -7.59
C GLN A 215 -0.64 18.96 -8.38
N GLY A 216 -1.48 19.99 -8.19
CA GLY A 216 -2.73 20.13 -8.94
C GLY A 216 -2.57 20.30 -10.45
N SER A 217 -1.37 20.66 -10.93
CA SER A 217 -1.07 20.69 -12.36
C SER A 217 -1.28 19.33 -13.05
N VAL A 218 -1.15 18.22 -12.31
CA VAL A 218 -1.49 16.88 -12.81
C VAL A 218 -2.95 16.82 -13.27
N GLY A 219 -3.86 17.38 -12.48
CA GLY A 219 -5.30 17.39 -12.78
C GLY A 219 -5.61 18.21 -14.03
N VAL A 220 -4.95 19.37 -14.18
CA VAL A 220 -5.08 20.22 -15.39
C VAL A 220 -4.62 19.46 -16.63
N GLU A 221 -3.45 18.82 -16.57
CA GLU A 221 -2.92 18.04 -17.70
C GLU A 221 -3.80 16.84 -18.05
N ILE A 222 -4.40 16.16 -17.06
CA ILE A 222 -5.36 15.07 -17.31
C ILE A 222 -6.57 15.59 -18.08
N LEU A 223 -7.12 16.76 -17.71
CA LEU A 223 -8.27 17.33 -18.39
C LEU A 223 -7.96 17.83 -19.81
N ASP A 224 -6.73 18.24 -20.07
CA ASP A 224 -6.27 18.57 -21.41
C ASP A 224 -6.12 17.31 -22.27
N ASP A 225 -5.48 16.26 -21.73
CA ASP A 225 -5.14 15.04 -22.47
C ASP A 225 -6.37 14.12 -22.65
N VAL A 226 -7.30 14.14 -21.70
CA VAL A 226 -8.53 13.32 -21.69
C VAL A 226 -9.74 14.20 -21.34
N PRO A 227 -10.23 15.04 -22.28
CA PRO A 227 -11.25 16.05 -21.98
C PRO A 227 -12.59 15.50 -21.50
N ASP A 228 -12.93 14.26 -21.83
CA ASP A 228 -14.19 13.61 -21.45
C ASP A 228 -13.98 12.52 -20.39
N VAL A 229 -12.92 12.63 -19.57
CA VAL A 229 -12.72 11.77 -18.40
C VAL A 229 -13.92 11.86 -17.45
N GLU A 230 -14.42 10.72 -16.99
CA GLU A 230 -15.55 10.66 -16.04
C GLU A 230 -15.05 10.44 -14.60
N TYR A 231 -13.98 9.67 -14.43
CA TYR A 231 -13.41 9.32 -13.13
C TYR A 231 -11.89 9.49 -13.11
N ILE A 232 -11.36 10.04 -12.01
CA ILE A 232 -9.93 10.13 -11.73
C ILE A 232 -9.63 9.40 -10.42
N VAL A 233 -8.81 8.34 -10.50
CA VAL A 233 -8.38 7.54 -9.35
C VAL A 233 -6.98 7.97 -8.93
N VAL A 234 -6.84 8.46 -7.70
CA VAL A 234 -5.62 9.11 -7.21
C VAL A 234 -5.07 8.37 -5.97
N PRO A 235 -3.78 7.97 -5.97
CA PRO A 235 -3.13 7.46 -4.77
C PRO A 235 -3.06 8.50 -3.65
N VAL A 236 -3.29 8.08 -2.41
CA VAL A 236 -3.36 8.95 -1.23
C VAL A 236 -2.37 8.49 -0.17
N GLY A 237 -1.46 9.39 0.19
CA GLY A 237 -0.67 9.34 1.44
C GLY A 237 -1.05 10.54 2.30
N GLY A 238 -0.15 11.51 2.46
CA GLY A 238 -0.44 12.75 3.18
C GLY A 238 -1.47 13.69 2.52
N GLY A 239 -1.98 13.36 1.33
CA GLY A 239 -3.11 14.06 0.70
C GLY A 239 -2.78 15.13 -0.33
N GLY A 240 -1.54 15.60 -0.42
CA GLY A 240 -1.21 16.75 -1.28
C GLY A 240 -1.51 16.56 -2.78
N LEU A 241 -1.29 15.37 -3.32
CA LEU A 241 -1.58 15.05 -4.73
C LEU A 241 -3.09 15.09 -5.00
N ILE A 242 -3.87 14.34 -4.22
CA ILE A 242 -5.32 14.28 -4.41
C ILE A 242 -5.98 15.62 -4.13
N ALA A 243 -5.49 16.39 -3.16
CA ALA A 243 -6.01 17.73 -2.88
C ALA A 243 -5.80 18.69 -4.06
N GLY A 244 -4.59 18.71 -4.62
CA GLY A 244 -4.29 19.50 -5.81
C GLY A 244 -5.13 19.08 -7.00
N ILE A 245 -5.16 17.79 -7.33
CA ILE A 245 -5.93 17.26 -8.47
C ILE A 245 -7.41 17.57 -8.28
N ALA A 246 -7.97 17.27 -7.11
CA ALA A 246 -9.39 17.44 -6.86
C ALA A 246 -9.82 18.89 -6.97
N LYS A 247 -9.03 19.81 -6.42
CA LYS A 247 -9.35 21.22 -6.52
C LYS A 247 -9.25 21.75 -7.95
N ALA A 248 -8.24 21.36 -8.72
CA ALA A 248 -8.12 21.79 -10.12
C ALA A 248 -9.25 21.22 -10.97
N VAL A 249 -9.52 19.93 -10.83
CA VAL A 249 -10.52 19.22 -11.64
C VAL A 249 -11.91 19.73 -11.34
N LYS A 250 -12.31 19.85 -10.06
CA LYS A 250 -13.65 20.36 -9.72
C LYS A 250 -13.84 21.83 -10.09
N HIS A 251 -12.76 22.62 -10.14
CA HIS A 251 -12.82 24.01 -10.61
C HIS A 251 -13.05 24.11 -12.12
N LEU A 252 -12.46 23.22 -12.92
CA LEU A 252 -12.55 23.25 -14.39
C LEU A 252 -13.71 22.42 -14.94
N LYS A 253 -13.97 21.24 -14.35
CA LYS A 253 -15.01 20.28 -14.73
C LYS A 253 -15.62 19.62 -13.47
N PRO A 254 -16.62 20.26 -12.85
CA PRO A 254 -17.18 19.81 -11.56
C PRO A 254 -17.82 18.41 -11.59
N ASP A 255 -18.28 17.97 -12.75
CA ASP A 255 -18.94 16.67 -12.93
C ASP A 255 -17.99 15.47 -12.89
N VAL A 256 -16.68 15.68 -13.06
CA VAL A 256 -15.68 14.61 -13.01
C VAL A 256 -15.55 14.11 -11.58
N LYS A 257 -15.63 12.78 -11.40
CA LYS A 257 -15.58 12.13 -10.10
C LYS A 257 -14.16 11.75 -9.71
N ILE A 258 -13.84 11.83 -8.41
CA ILE A 258 -12.49 11.68 -7.90
C ILE A 258 -12.49 10.70 -6.74
N ILE A 259 -11.67 9.66 -6.87
CA ILE A 259 -11.60 8.56 -5.91
C ILE A 259 -10.17 8.47 -5.37
N GLY A 260 -10.03 8.47 -4.05
CA GLY A 260 -8.76 8.24 -3.37
C GLY A 260 -8.48 6.76 -3.15
N VAL A 261 -7.21 6.37 -3.24
CA VAL A 261 -6.76 5.00 -2.90
C VAL A 261 -5.60 5.04 -1.91
N GLU A 262 -5.79 4.47 -0.74
CA GLU A 262 -4.77 4.27 0.30
C GLU A 262 -4.31 2.81 0.36
N SER A 263 -3.16 2.54 1.00
CA SER A 263 -2.82 1.18 1.43
C SER A 263 -3.65 0.80 2.66
N GLU A 264 -4.15 -0.43 2.71
CA GLU A 264 -4.79 -1.00 3.92
C GLU A 264 -3.87 -0.99 5.14
N ARG A 265 -2.54 -0.94 4.96
CA ARG A 265 -1.58 -0.84 6.07
C ARG A 265 -1.49 0.57 6.66
N CYS A 266 -1.92 1.60 5.92
CA CYS A 266 -1.92 3.00 6.32
C CYS A 266 -3.14 3.77 5.77
N PRO A 267 -4.37 3.48 6.26
CA PRO A 267 -5.59 4.18 5.82
C PRO A 267 -5.80 5.49 6.60
N SER A 268 -4.86 6.43 6.43
CA SER A 268 -4.80 7.68 7.21
C SER A 268 -5.98 8.62 6.95
N TRP A 269 -6.41 8.73 5.70
CA TRP A 269 -7.53 9.53 5.24
C TRP A 269 -8.84 9.01 5.77
N GLN A 270 -9.08 7.71 5.60
CA GLN A 270 -10.28 7.07 6.14
C GLN A 270 -10.32 7.22 7.67
N THR A 271 -9.19 7.08 8.36
CA THR A 271 -9.13 7.28 9.82
C THR A 271 -9.54 8.69 10.23
N ARG A 272 -9.04 9.71 9.52
CA ARG A 272 -9.42 11.11 9.78
C ARG A 272 -10.90 11.36 9.50
N GLN A 273 -11.46 10.83 8.41
CA GLN A 273 -12.89 10.94 8.09
C GLN A 273 -13.76 10.32 9.18
N MET A 274 -13.39 9.13 9.65
CA MET A 274 -14.16 8.41 10.66
C MET A 274 -14.15 9.09 12.03
N LEU A 275 -13.03 9.70 12.41
CA LEU A 275 -12.88 10.33 13.73
C LEU A 275 -13.27 11.81 13.74
N GLY A 276 -13.41 12.43 12.58
CA GLY A 276 -13.79 13.84 12.43
C GLY A 276 -12.77 14.84 12.99
N LYS A 277 -11.54 14.41 13.28
CA LYS A 277 -10.47 15.23 13.86
C LYS A 277 -9.11 14.90 13.28
N HIS A 278 -8.21 15.88 13.27
CA HIS A 278 -6.82 15.69 12.88
C HIS A 278 -6.12 14.74 13.87
N THR A 279 -5.72 13.56 13.42
CA THR A 279 -5.13 12.54 14.30
C THR A 279 -4.19 11.60 13.53
N LYS A 280 -3.23 11.01 14.23
CA LYS A 280 -2.45 9.86 13.72
C LYS A 280 -3.35 8.66 13.51
N CYS A 281 -3.23 8.04 12.34
CA CYS A 281 -3.81 6.73 12.08
C CYS A 281 -3.23 5.70 13.05
N VAL A 282 -4.10 4.89 13.65
CA VAL A 282 -3.67 3.66 14.31
C VAL A 282 -3.30 2.68 13.21
N TRP A 283 -2.00 2.43 13.06
CA TRP A 283 -1.48 1.47 12.11
C TRP A 283 -2.16 0.12 12.26
N SER A 284 -2.27 -0.64 11.17
CA SER A 284 -2.61 -2.06 11.28
C SER A 284 -1.67 -2.75 12.29
N GLN A 285 -2.06 -3.92 12.81
CA GLN A 285 -1.23 -4.73 13.72
C GLN A 285 0.20 -5.02 13.18
N TRP A 286 0.45 -4.75 11.90
CA TRP A 286 1.73 -4.90 11.20
C TRP A 286 2.56 -3.61 11.07
N GLY A 287 2.06 -2.45 11.53
CA GLY A 287 2.75 -1.16 11.52
C GLY A 287 2.91 -0.48 10.15
N ALA A 288 3.25 0.83 10.16
CA ALA A 288 3.61 1.62 8.97
C ALA A 288 4.73 1.02 8.13
N LYS A 289 5.68 0.37 8.81
CA LYS A 289 7.03 0.08 8.32
C LYS A 289 7.09 -0.99 7.24
N ASN A 290 5.94 -1.53 6.81
CA ASN A 290 5.88 -2.73 5.99
C ASN A 290 5.09 -2.60 4.69
N THR A 291 4.55 -1.43 4.30
CA THR A 291 3.88 -1.34 2.98
C THR A 291 4.88 -1.23 1.83
N ILE A 292 4.59 -1.91 0.73
CA ILE A 292 5.26 -1.81 -0.57
C ILE A 292 4.99 -0.42 -1.19
N ALA A 293 3.90 0.23 -0.79
CA ALA A 293 3.58 1.61 -1.14
C ALA A 293 4.17 2.59 -0.11
N ASP A 294 5.50 2.60 0.04
CA ASP A 294 6.22 3.43 1.01
C ASP A 294 5.87 4.93 0.90
N GLY A 295 5.69 5.44 -0.33
CA GLY A 295 5.25 6.81 -0.59
C GLY A 295 3.84 7.17 -0.07
N LEU A 296 3.01 6.17 0.24
CA LEU A 296 1.68 6.34 0.83
C LEU A 296 1.67 6.14 2.36
N ALA A 297 2.78 5.72 2.96
CA ALA A 297 2.89 5.40 4.39
C ALA A 297 2.96 6.66 5.29
N VAL A 298 1.93 7.50 5.25
CA VAL A 298 1.87 8.76 6.01
C VAL A 298 0.84 8.65 7.13
N ALA A 299 1.30 8.74 8.38
CA ALA A 299 0.46 8.53 9.57
C ALA A 299 -0.66 9.55 9.72
N GLU A 300 -0.42 10.77 9.26
CA GLU A 300 -1.30 11.94 9.42
C GLU A 300 -1.58 12.57 8.07
N VAL A 301 -2.87 12.69 7.77
CA VAL A 301 -3.32 13.45 6.60
C VAL A 301 -3.07 14.92 6.86
N GLY A 302 -2.50 15.62 5.88
CA GLY A 302 -2.28 17.05 5.94
C GLY A 302 -3.54 17.86 6.27
N CYS A 303 -3.42 18.86 7.14
CA CYS A 303 -4.54 19.72 7.53
C CYS A 303 -5.07 20.53 6.34
N ASN A 304 -4.17 21.07 5.52
CA ASN A 304 -4.51 21.85 4.33
C ASN A 304 -5.07 20.97 3.23
N ALA A 305 -4.45 19.82 2.98
CA ALA A 305 -4.90 18.86 1.98
C ALA A 305 -6.34 18.39 2.25
N TYR A 306 -6.64 18.00 3.49
CA TYR A 306 -7.98 17.57 3.87
C TYR A 306 -9.01 18.70 3.77
N ALA A 307 -8.70 19.89 4.28
CA ALA A 307 -9.59 21.05 4.19
C ALA A 307 -9.83 21.48 2.74
N THR A 308 -8.86 21.25 1.84
CA THR A 308 -8.95 21.62 0.43
C THR A 308 -9.89 20.71 -0.36
N CYS A 309 -9.93 19.41 -0.08
CA CYS A 309 -10.61 18.48 -0.97
C CYS A 309 -11.51 17.43 -0.35
N ASN A 310 -11.62 17.26 0.98
CA ASN A 310 -12.43 16.19 1.55
C ASN A 310 -13.85 16.13 0.98
N ASP A 311 -14.51 17.28 0.86
CA ASP A 311 -15.89 17.38 0.37
C ASP A 311 -16.00 17.34 -1.16
N LEU A 312 -14.86 17.25 -1.85
CA LEU A 312 -14.77 17.13 -3.31
C LEU A 312 -14.60 15.69 -3.78
N LEU A 313 -14.38 14.74 -2.86
CA LEU A 313 -14.12 13.34 -3.17
C LEU A 313 -15.40 12.52 -3.07
N GLU A 314 -15.56 11.60 -4.02
CA GLU A 314 -16.71 10.69 -4.05
C GLU A 314 -16.54 9.58 -3.01
N LYS A 315 -15.31 9.08 -2.86
CA LYS A 315 -14.88 8.19 -1.77
C LYS A 315 -13.38 8.02 -1.73
N VAL A 316 -12.89 7.53 -0.59
CA VAL A 316 -11.53 7.00 -0.44
C VAL A 316 -11.64 5.54 -0.02
N ILE A 317 -10.92 4.67 -0.72
CA ILE A 317 -10.87 3.25 -0.44
C ILE A 317 -9.44 2.84 -0.07
N SER A 318 -9.31 1.71 0.61
CA SER A 318 -8.02 1.08 0.90
C SER A 318 -7.84 -0.18 0.04
N ILE A 319 -6.60 -0.50 -0.29
CA ILE A 319 -6.25 -1.67 -1.10
C ILE A 319 -5.12 -2.48 -0.46
N SER A 320 -5.21 -3.80 -0.60
CA SER A 320 -4.23 -4.74 -0.03
C SER A 320 -2.90 -4.73 -0.79
N GLU A 321 -1.84 -5.14 -0.09
CA GLU A 321 -0.48 -5.24 -0.64
C GLU A 321 -0.36 -6.26 -1.79
N ASP A 322 -1.22 -7.29 -1.78
CA ASP A 322 -1.24 -8.31 -2.84
C ASP A 322 -1.71 -7.70 -4.15
N TRP A 323 -2.76 -6.89 -4.10
CA TRP A 323 -3.26 -6.17 -5.28
C TRP A 323 -2.28 -5.10 -5.76
N ILE A 324 -1.58 -4.41 -4.85
CA ILE A 324 -0.49 -3.48 -5.23
C ILE A 324 0.62 -4.25 -5.95
N SER A 325 1.00 -5.44 -5.47
CA SER A 325 2.03 -6.27 -6.09
C SER A 325 1.61 -6.78 -7.47
N ILE A 326 0.36 -7.24 -7.60
CA ILE A 326 -0.23 -7.63 -8.89
C ILE A 326 -0.23 -6.43 -9.85
N ALA A 327 -0.60 -5.24 -9.39
CA ALA A 327 -0.64 -4.05 -10.24
C ALA A 327 0.75 -3.67 -10.77
N ILE A 328 1.79 -3.69 -9.93
CA ILE A 328 3.18 -3.47 -10.36
C ILE A 328 3.57 -4.50 -11.43
N LEU A 329 3.30 -5.79 -11.19
CA LEU A 329 3.59 -6.85 -12.16
C LEU A 329 2.84 -6.61 -13.49
N ARG A 330 1.56 -6.23 -13.45
CA ARG A 330 0.75 -5.99 -14.65
C ARG A 330 1.20 -4.76 -15.43
N LEU A 331 1.57 -3.68 -14.74
CA LEU A 331 2.16 -2.49 -15.35
C LEU A 331 3.48 -2.82 -16.05
N LEU A 332 4.33 -3.62 -15.41
CA LEU A 332 5.58 -4.10 -16.00
C LEU A 332 5.32 -4.96 -17.25
N GLU A 333 4.39 -5.91 -17.19
CA GLU A 333 4.13 -6.84 -18.29
C GLU A 333 3.41 -6.19 -19.48
N LYS A 334 2.37 -5.40 -19.22
CA LYS A 334 1.46 -4.88 -20.24
C LYS A 334 1.88 -3.50 -20.74
N GLU A 335 2.28 -2.62 -19.82
CA GLU A 335 2.61 -1.23 -20.13
C GLU A 335 4.10 -0.96 -20.27
N LYS A 336 4.95 -1.92 -19.86
CA LYS A 336 6.41 -1.75 -19.76
C LYS A 336 6.77 -0.57 -18.84
N ALA A 337 5.97 -0.37 -17.81
CA ALA A 337 6.14 0.68 -16.82
C ALA A 337 6.71 0.08 -15.53
N VAL A 338 7.81 0.66 -15.05
CA VAL A 338 8.38 0.37 -13.73
C VAL A 338 7.80 1.41 -12.77
N THR A 339 6.96 0.96 -11.83
CA THR A 339 6.27 1.82 -10.87
C THR A 339 6.56 1.37 -9.45
N GLU A 340 6.66 2.31 -8.51
CA GLU A 340 6.66 2.01 -7.08
C GLU A 340 5.25 1.66 -6.59
N GLY A 341 5.11 1.18 -5.34
CA GLY A 341 3.80 0.79 -4.79
C GLY A 341 2.77 1.91 -4.80
N GLY A 342 3.18 3.15 -4.46
CA GLY A 342 2.31 4.32 -4.53
C GLY A 342 1.82 4.62 -5.95
N GLY A 343 2.70 4.46 -6.95
CA GLY A 343 2.37 4.63 -8.36
C GLY A 343 1.42 3.57 -8.90
N ALA A 344 1.41 2.38 -8.32
CA ALA A 344 0.56 1.28 -8.76
C ALA A 344 -0.81 1.21 -8.04
N ALA A 345 -0.99 1.91 -6.92
CA ALA A 345 -2.17 1.78 -6.06
C ALA A 345 -3.51 2.04 -6.77
N GLY A 346 -3.58 3.05 -7.64
CA GLY A 346 -4.79 3.33 -8.41
C GLY A 346 -5.15 2.22 -9.39
N VAL A 347 -4.15 1.62 -10.04
CA VAL A 347 -4.33 0.44 -10.91
C VAL A 347 -4.70 -0.79 -10.10
N ALA A 348 -4.14 -0.96 -8.90
CA ALA A 348 -4.47 -2.05 -7.98
C ALA A 348 -5.96 -2.05 -7.61
N ALA A 349 -6.52 -0.89 -7.24
CA ALA A 349 -7.94 -0.75 -6.96
C ALA A 349 -8.84 -1.15 -8.15
N ILE A 350 -8.42 -0.81 -9.36
CA ILE A 350 -9.16 -1.12 -10.60
C ILE A 350 -9.08 -2.62 -10.91
N ILE A 351 -7.89 -3.23 -10.89
CA ILE A 351 -7.69 -4.66 -11.18
C ILE A 351 -8.38 -5.54 -10.12
N ALA A 352 -8.39 -5.09 -8.86
CA ALA A 352 -9.10 -5.76 -7.78
C ALA A 352 -10.64 -5.70 -7.92
N ASN A 353 -11.16 -4.95 -8.89
CA ASN A 353 -12.58 -4.66 -9.06
C ASN A 353 -13.21 -4.08 -7.77
N ALA A 354 -12.43 -3.32 -6.99
CA ALA A 354 -12.89 -2.63 -5.78
C ALA A 354 -13.78 -1.41 -6.11
N LEU A 355 -13.79 -1.01 -7.38
CA LEU A 355 -14.55 0.12 -7.94
C LEU A 355 -15.42 -0.36 -9.11
N PRO A 356 -16.44 -1.21 -8.88
CA PRO A 356 -17.25 -1.80 -9.95
C PRO A 356 -18.01 -0.75 -10.78
N GLU A 357 -18.27 0.43 -10.23
CA GLU A 357 -18.92 1.55 -10.93
C GLU A 357 -18.09 2.14 -12.08
N LEU A 358 -16.81 1.78 -12.19
CA LEU A 358 -15.92 2.23 -13.26
C LEU A 358 -16.11 1.45 -14.58
N ARG A 359 -16.87 0.35 -14.57
CA ARG A 359 -17.09 -0.45 -15.78
C ARG A 359 -17.80 0.36 -16.86
N GLY A 360 -17.26 0.29 -18.09
CA GLY A 360 -17.75 1.05 -19.25
C GLY A 360 -17.51 2.55 -19.16
N LYS A 361 -16.72 3.03 -18.18
CA LYS A 361 -16.43 4.45 -17.97
C LYS A 361 -15.06 4.84 -18.51
N LYS A 362 -14.90 6.13 -18.77
CA LYS A 362 -13.59 6.72 -19.06
C LYS A 362 -12.88 7.13 -17.77
N VAL A 363 -11.79 6.43 -17.46
CA VAL A 363 -11.10 6.52 -16.18
C VAL A 363 -9.65 6.90 -16.40
N CYS A 364 -9.14 7.87 -15.65
CA CYS A 364 -7.72 8.16 -15.56
C CYS A 364 -7.17 7.76 -14.18
N THR A 365 -5.98 7.20 -14.13
CA THR A 365 -5.24 7.05 -12.87
C THR A 365 -3.80 7.53 -12.99
N VAL A 366 -3.24 8.02 -11.90
CA VAL A 366 -1.91 8.61 -11.86
C VAL A 366 -0.89 7.57 -11.43
N LEU A 367 0.02 7.23 -12.33
CA LEU A 367 1.23 6.47 -12.00
C LEU A 367 2.25 7.43 -11.40
N CYS A 368 2.07 7.74 -10.10
CA CYS A 368 2.66 8.92 -9.47
C CYS A 368 4.18 8.81 -9.21
N GLY A 369 4.76 7.61 -9.16
CA GLY A 369 6.18 7.43 -8.93
C GLY A 369 6.73 6.09 -9.40
N GLY A 370 8.03 6.05 -9.65
CA GLY A 370 8.77 4.89 -10.17
C GLY A 370 10.05 4.58 -9.40
N ASN A 371 10.27 5.18 -8.23
CA ASN A 371 11.51 5.09 -7.48
C ASN A 371 11.54 3.83 -6.59
N ILE A 372 11.50 2.67 -7.24
CA ILE A 372 11.59 1.36 -6.61
C ILE A 372 13.00 0.78 -6.80
N ASP A 373 13.63 0.33 -5.71
CA ASP A 373 14.93 -0.34 -5.79
C ASP A 373 14.80 -1.75 -6.39
N ALA A 374 15.86 -2.21 -7.07
CA ALA A 374 15.84 -3.50 -7.76
C ALA A 374 15.52 -4.67 -6.83
N SER A 375 15.96 -4.63 -5.57
CA SER A 375 15.69 -5.72 -4.62
C SER A 375 14.21 -5.77 -4.22
N THR A 376 13.59 -4.61 -4.01
CA THR A 376 12.16 -4.51 -3.75
C THR A 376 11.35 -4.92 -4.97
N LEU A 377 11.75 -4.48 -6.16
CA LEU A 377 11.09 -4.88 -7.41
C LEU A 377 11.07 -6.40 -7.59
N THR A 378 12.20 -7.09 -7.36
CA THR A 378 12.25 -8.56 -7.43
C THR A 378 11.29 -9.21 -6.44
N ARG A 379 11.29 -8.77 -5.17
CA ARG A 379 10.38 -9.31 -4.15
C ARG A 379 8.91 -9.07 -4.51
N VAL A 380 8.59 -7.92 -5.10
CA VAL A 380 7.25 -7.58 -5.55
C VAL A 380 6.83 -8.43 -6.74
N ILE A 381 7.73 -8.68 -7.70
CA ILE A 381 7.47 -9.59 -8.84
C ILE A 381 7.17 -10.99 -8.33
N ASP A 382 7.98 -11.52 -7.41
CA ASP A 382 7.75 -12.85 -6.82
C ASP A 382 6.41 -12.92 -6.07
N ARG A 383 6.06 -11.88 -5.31
CA ARG A 383 4.77 -11.77 -4.62
C ARG A 383 3.60 -11.67 -5.60
N GLY A 384 3.73 -10.88 -6.67
CA GLY A 384 2.71 -10.75 -7.71
C GLY A 384 2.49 -12.06 -8.46
N LEU A 385 3.57 -12.75 -8.87
CA LEU A 385 3.51 -14.07 -9.51
C LEU A 385 2.88 -15.11 -8.58
N THR A 386 3.18 -15.04 -7.29
CA THR A 386 2.56 -15.88 -6.27
C THR A 386 1.06 -15.62 -6.15
N ALA A 387 0.63 -14.35 -6.04
CA ALA A 387 -0.77 -13.98 -5.90
C ALA A 387 -1.62 -14.32 -7.14
N GLU A 388 -1.00 -14.38 -8.32
CA GLU A 388 -1.62 -14.88 -9.55
C GLU A 388 -1.59 -16.41 -9.71
N GLY A 389 -1.03 -17.13 -8.73
CA GLY A 389 -0.86 -18.58 -8.78
C GLY A 389 0.01 -19.02 -9.94
N ARG A 390 1.04 -18.23 -10.30
CA ARG A 390 2.09 -18.55 -11.28
C ARG A 390 3.38 -19.05 -10.63
N ILE A 391 3.53 -18.80 -9.33
CA ILE A 391 4.54 -19.41 -8.48
C ILE A 391 3.81 -20.06 -7.30
N MET A 392 4.22 -21.27 -6.95
CA MET A 392 3.71 -21.99 -5.79
C MET A 392 4.86 -22.59 -5.00
N ARG A 393 4.83 -22.44 -3.67
CA ARG A 393 5.75 -23.07 -2.74
C ARG A 393 4.98 -23.98 -1.79
N PHE A 394 5.48 -25.20 -1.62
CA PHE A 394 4.89 -26.18 -0.72
C PHE A 394 5.99 -27.03 -0.06
N THR A 395 5.68 -27.56 1.12
CA THR A 395 6.44 -28.61 1.77
C THR A 395 5.63 -29.89 1.70
N VAL A 396 6.26 -30.99 1.27
CA VAL A 396 5.63 -32.32 1.24
C VAL A 396 6.56 -33.35 1.86
N ASN A 397 6.04 -34.22 2.70
CA ASN A 397 6.84 -35.30 3.30
C ASN A 397 6.83 -36.51 2.36
N VAL A 398 7.98 -36.82 1.78
CA VAL A 398 8.16 -37.96 0.89
C VAL A 398 8.92 -39.09 1.59
N GLN A 399 8.79 -40.32 1.09
CA GLN A 399 9.55 -41.46 1.58
C GLN A 399 11.05 -41.26 1.28
N ASP A 400 11.92 -41.41 2.28
CA ASP A 400 13.38 -41.30 2.11
C ASP A 400 13.95 -42.63 1.57
N ARG A 401 13.57 -42.94 0.32
CA ARG A 401 14.01 -44.10 -0.44
C ARG A 401 14.27 -43.73 -1.90
N PRO A 402 15.03 -44.53 -2.65
CA PRO A 402 15.13 -44.38 -4.10
C PRO A 402 13.73 -44.28 -4.74
N GLY A 403 13.52 -43.24 -5.54
CA GLY A 403 12.25 -42.95 -6.23
C GLY A 403 11.27 -42.05 -5.46
N GLY A 404 11.44 -41.82 -4.15
CA GLY A 404 10.49 -41.00 -3.37
C GLY A 404 10.33 -39.57 -3.89
N MET A 405 11.44 -38.91 -4.24
CA MET A 405 11.42 -37.59 -4.89
C MET A 405 10.95 -37.66 -6.35
N VAL A 406 11.26 -38.76 -7.05
CA VAL A 406 10.88 -38.95 -8.46
C VAL A 406 9.35 -38.97 -8.60
N GLU A 407 8.65 -39.63 -7.67
CA GLU A 407 7.19 -39.65 -7.64
C GLU A 407 6.60 -38.24 -7.53
N MET A 408 7.15 -37.41 -6.63
CA MET A 408 6.70 -36.02 -6.45
C MET A 408 6.96 -35.18 -7.70
N LEU A 409 8.20 -35.21 -8.21
CA LEU A 409 8.59 -34.46 -9.40
C LEU A 409 7.80 -34.88 -10.64
N LYS A 410 7.40 -36.15 -10.72
CA LYS A 410 6.52 -36.64 -11.78
C LYS A 410 5.13 -36.01 -11.71
N ILE A 411 4.55 -35.85 -10.52
CA ILE A 411 3.26 -35.15 -10.37
C ILE A 411 3.36 -33.70 -10.85
N VAL A 412 4.45 -33.00 -10.49
CA VAL A 412 4.71 -31.62 -10.94
C VAL A 412 4.79 -31.57 -12.48
N SER A 413 5.57 -32.49 -13.08
CA SER A 413 5.72 -32.61 -14.53
C SER A 413 4.41 -32.95 -15.24
N ASP A 414 3.64 -33.91 -14.73
CA ASP A 414 2.37 -34.38 -15.31
C ASP A 414 1.30 -33.27 -15.28
N CYS A 415 1.36 -32.40 -14.27
CA CYS A 415 0.53 -31.18 -14.21
C CYS A 415 1.07 -30.05 -15.11
N GLY A 416 2.20 -30.23 -15.80
CA GLY A 416 2.77 -29.24 -16.71
C GLY A 416 3.38 -28.01 -16.01
N ALA A 417 3.76 -28.15 -14.73
CA ALA A 417 4.48 -27.14 -13.96
C ALA A 417 6.00 -27.35 -14.06
N SER A 418 6.78 -26.28 -13.88
CA SER A 418 8.24 -26.31 -13.91
C SER A 418 8.81 -26.16 -12.50
N VAL A 419 9.91 -26.85 -12.20
CA VAL A 419 10.57 -26.75 -10.89
C VAL A 419 11.58 -25.61 -10.92
N LYS A 420 11.45 -24.67 -9.98
CA LYS A 420 12.47 -23.62 -9.74
C LYS A 420 13.52 -24.06 -8.75
N GLU A 421 13.06 -24.62 -7.64
CA GLU A 421 13.90 -24.98 -6.51
C GLU A 421 13.29 -26.17 -5.79
N VAL A 422 14.14 -27.10 -5.40
CA VAL A 422 13.78 -28.20 -4.51
C VAL A 422 14.88 -28.33 -3.47
N GLN A 423 14.47 -28.26 -2.21
CA GLN A 423 15.32 -28.52 -1.05
C GLN A 423 14.75 -29.72 -0.30
N HIS A 424 15.62 -30.59 0.20
CA HIS A 424 15.23 -31.69 1.07
C HIS A 424 15.83 -31.47 2.46
N ASP A 425 15.02 -31.63 3.50
CA ASP A 425 15.43 -31.46 4.88
C ASP A 425 15.02 -32.70 5.69
N ARG A 426 16.03 -33.40 6.21
CA ARG A 426 15.88 -34.59 7.06
C ARG A 426 15.71 -34.25 8.54
N MET A 427 16.14 -33.05 8.96
CA MET A 427 16.07 -32.61 10.35
C MET A 427 14.71 -31.97 10.68
N LEU A 428 13.97 -31.54 9.66
CA LEU A 428 12.63 -30.96 9.81
C LEU A 428 11.58 -31.98 10.31
N LEU A 429 11.82 -33.28 10.12
CA LEU A 429 10.93 -34.38 10.54
C LEU A 429 11.57 -35.22 11.64
N THR A 430 11.79 -34.63 12.82
CA THR A 430 12.40 -35.33 13.97
C THR A 430 11.64 -36.58 14.43
N ALA A 431 10.34 -36.66 14.15
CA ALA A 431 9.49 -37.80 14.51
C ALA A 431 9.44 -38.93 13.46
N PHE A 432 10.00 -38.75 12.26
CA PHE A 432 9.88 -39.73 11.17
C PHE A 432 11.24 -40.08 10.55
N VAL A 433 11.80 -41.23 10.94
CA VAL A 433 13.14 -41.68 10.51
C VAL A 433 13.22 -42.01 9.00
N TYR A 434 12.10 -42.39 8.37
CA TYR A 434 12.06 -42.81 6.96
C TYR A 434 11.36 -41.81 6.03
N LYS A 435 11.13 -40.58 6.49
CA LYS A 435 10.54 -39.51 5.68
C LYS A 435 11.50 -38.34 5.60
N VAL A 436 11.47 -37.64 4.47
CA VAL A 436 12.20 -36.38 4.27
C VAL A 436 11.21 -35.30 3.87
N ALA A 437 11.34 -34.11 4.48
CA ALA A 437 10.55 -32.96 4.08
C ALA A 437 11.15 -32.39 2.80
N LEU A 438 10.35 -32.29 1.75
CA LEU A 438 10.74 -31.70 0.49
C LEU A 438 10.05 -30.36 0.34
N ILE A 439 10.84 -29.29 0.33
CA ILE A 439 10.38 -27.92 0.11
C ILE A 439 10.59 -27.59 -1.36
N ALA A 440 9.51 -27.45 -2.11
CA ALA A 440 9.54 -27.17 -3.54
C ALA A 440 8.96 -25.78 -3.83
N THR A 441 9.64 -25.05 -4.72
CA THR A 441 9.12 -23.88 -5.40
C THR A 441 8.96 -24.22 -6.88
N VAL A 442 7.75 -24.07 -7.40
CA VAL A 442 7.39 -24.42 -8.78
C VAL A 442 6.73 -23.25 -9.49
N GLU A 443 6.93 -23.17 -10.80
CA GLU A 443 6.21 -22.29 -11.71
C GLU A 443 5.03 -23.01 -12.35
N THR A 444 3.87 -22.37 -12.31
CA THR A 444 2.59 -22.85 -12.83
C THR A 444 2.10 -21.89 -13.91
N ARG A 445 1.14 -22.35 -14.73
CA ARG A 445 0.58 -21.54 -15.83
C ARG A 445 -0.46 -20.51 -15.38
N GLY A 446 -0.67 -20.36 -14.08
CA GLY A 446 -1.71 -19.54 -13.46
C GLY A 446 -2.58 -20.35 -12.51
N ARG A 447 -3.61 -19.69 -11.96
CA ARG A 447 -4.45 -20.22 -10.87
C ARG A 447 -5.04 -21.60 -11.11
N GLU A 448 -5.65 -21.83 -12.28
CA GLU A 448 -6.29 -23.12 -12.60
C GLU A 448 -5.28 -24.28 -12.56
N ASN A 449 -4.09 -24.06 -13.13
CA ASN A 449 -3.02 -25.05 -13.12
C ASN A 449 -2.43 -25.26 -11.72
N ALA A 450 -2.30 -24.19 -10.92
CA ALA A 450 -1.89 -24.29 -9.53
C ALA A 450 -2.89 -25.09 -8.69
N GLN A 451 -4.21 -24.90 -8.90
CA GLN A 451 -5.25 -25.69 -8.24
C GLN A 451 -5.21 -27.16 -8.64
N GLN A 452 -4.99 -27.47 -9.93
CA GLN A 452 -4.84 -28.85 -10.40
C GLN A 452 -3.63 -29.54 -9.76
N LEU A 453 -2.49 -28.85 -9.70
CA LEU A 453 -1.28 -29.38 -9.06
C LEU A 453 -1.48 -29.55 -7.55
N MET A 454 -2.09 -28.57 -6.87
CA MET A 454 -2.43 -28.66 -5.46
C MET A 454 -3.29 -29.89 -5.17
N LYS A 455 -4.33 -30.10 -5.99
CA LYS A 455 -5.21 -31.27 -5.88
C LYS A 455 -4.44 -32.58 -6.09
N ALA A 456 -3.64 -32.68 -7.15
CA ALA A 456 -2.86 -33.89 -7.44
C ALA A 456 -1.85 -34.24 -6.32
N ILE A 457 -1.25 -33.24 -5.68
CA ILE A 457 -0.37 -33.44 -4.53
C ILE A 457 -1.16 -33.89 -3.30
N LYS A 458 -2.30 -33.24 -2.99
CA LYS A 458 -3.18 -33.63 -1.88
C LYS A 458 -3.72 -35.06 -2.06
N ASP A 459 -4.14 -35.43 -3.26
CA ASP A 459 -4.66 -36.77 -3.57
C ASP A 459 -3.59 -37.86 -3.36
N ARG A 460 -2.30 -37.53 -3.50
CA ARG A 460 -1.18 -38.49 -3.33
C ARG A 460 -0.63 -38.55 -1.92
N TYR A 461 -0.54 -37.41 -1.24
CA TYR A 461 0.21 -37.23 0.00
C TYR A 461 -0.67 -36.82 1.20
N GLU A 462 -1.98 -36.64 1.01
CA GLU A 462 -2.97 -36.33 2.05
C GLU A 462 -2.53 -35.17 2.96
N ASP A 463 -2.57 -35.34 4.28
CA ASP A 463 -2.19 -34.32 5.28
C ASP A 463 -0.67 -34.09 5.39
N ALA A 464 0.14 -34.80 4.58
CA ALA A 464 1.59 -34.67 4.58
C ALA A 464 2.11 -33.51 3.70
N VAL A 465 1.26 -32.54 3.36
CA VAL A 465 1.60 -31.36 2.56
C VAL A 465 1.16 -30.05 3.22
N THR A 466 2.01 -29.03 3.15
CA THR A 466 1.71 -27.66 3.56
C THR A 466 2.02 -26.71 2.41
N PHE A 467 1.05 -25.87 2.02
CA PHE A 467 1.24 -24.86 0.98
C PHE A 467 1.54 -23.49 1.63
N HIS A 468 2.66 -22.87 1.27
CA HIS A 468 3.18 -21.66 1.93
C HIS A 468 2.81 -20.36 1.23
N THR A 469 2.49 -20.43 -0.06
CA THR A 469 2.25 -19.27 -0.93
C THR A 469 0.78 -18.98 -1.16
N ILE A 470 -0.12 -19.76 -0.57
CA ILE A 470 -1.56 -19.61 -0.75
C ILE A 470 -2.06 -18.71 0.38
N SER A 471 -2.12 -17.40 0.15
CA SER A 471 -2.83 -16.50 1.06
C SER A 471 -4.32 -16.87 1.02
N ALA A 472 -4.90 -17.12 2.20
CA ALA A 472 -6.29 -17.54 2.42
C ALA A 472 -7.32 -16.59 1.79
N CYS A 473 -6.95 -15.33 1.49
CA CYS A 473 -7.85 -14.33 0.93
C CYS A 473 -8.29 -14.59 -0.53
N HIS A 474 -7.77 -15.63 -1.20
CA HIS A 474 -7.98 -15.84 -2.65
C HIS A 474 -8.57 -17.20 -3.04
N TYR A 475 -8.78 -18.10 -2.08
CA TYR A 475 -9.50 -19.35 -2.29
C TYR A 475 -10.48 -19.46 -1.13
N GLY A 476 -11.80 -19.51 -1.39
CA GLY A 476 -12.86 -19.56 -0.38
C GLY A 476 -12.88 -20.84 0.46
N GLU A 477 -11.76 -21.21 1.05
CA GLU A 477 -11.62 -22.25 2.05
C GLU A 477 -10.99 -21.64 3.32
N PRO A 478 -11.64 -21.75 4.48
CA PRO A 478 -11.06 -21.32 5.74
C PRO A 478 -10.00 -22.34 6.17
N THR A 479 -8.72 -22.00 6.06
CA THR A 479 -7.66 -22.82 6.68
C THR A 479 -7.51 -22.45 8.15
N ALA A 480 -8.08 -23.28 9.01
CA ALA A 480 -7.68 -23.40 10.41
C ALA A 480 -6.22 -23.89 10.46
N ALA A 481 -5.32 -23.08 11.03
CA ALA A 481 -4.00 -23.55 11.41
C ALA A 481 -3.58 -22.93 12.75
N MET A 482 -3.56 -23.81 13.75
CA MET A 482 -2.60 -23.85 14.86
C MET A 482 -2.59 -22.66 15.85
N LEU A 483 -3.44 -22.77 16.87
CA LEU A 483 -3.08 -22.40 18.24
C LEU A 483 -2.96 -23.68 19.07
N SER A 484 -1.74 -24.18 19.23
CA SER A 484 -1.40 -25.07 20.34
C SER A 484 -0.32 -24.38 21.17
N GLN A 485 -0.74 -23.74 22.26
CA GLN A 485 0.06 -23.53 23.48
C GLN A 485 -0.80 -22.85 24.55
N SER A 486 -1.49 -23.66 25.35
CA SER A 486 -1.65 -23.42 26.78
C SER A 486 -2.01 -24.75 27.42
N ALA A 487 -1.02 -25.38 28.05
CA ALA A 487 -1.26 -26.42 29.02
C ALA A 487 -2.00 -25.81 30.21
N ASP A 488 -3.14 -26.38 30.58
CA ASP A 488 -3.78 -26.16 31.88
C ASP A 488 -3.81 -27.51 32.62
N PRO A 489 -2.97 -27.71 33.64
CA PRO A 489 -3.09 -28.86 34.52
C PRO A 489 -4.07 -28.53 35.64
N THR A 490 -4.83 -29.55 36.06
CA THR A 490 -5.64 -29.61 37.29
C THR A 490 -7.02 -28.94 37.24
N GLN A 491 -8.06 -29.74 37.03
CA GLN A 491 -9.19 -29.89 37.98
C GLN A 491 -10.14 -31.01 37.51
N GLU A 492 -9.84 -32.23 37.94
CA GLU A 492 -10.85 -33.28 38.15
C GLU A 492 -10.63 -33.82 39.56
N THR A 493 -11.49 -33.42 40.49
CA THR A 493 -11.81 -34.20 41.70
C THR A 493 -13.29 -34.03 41.95
N VAL A 494 -14.07 -34.94 41.37
CA VAL A 494 -15.36 -35.36 41.93
C VAL A 494 -15.02 -36.37 43.01
N SER A 495 -15.32 -36.03 44.27
CA SER A 495 -15.25 -36.93 45.40
C SER A 495 -16.57 -37.69 45.54
N GLU A 496 -16.57 -38.98 45.20
CA GLU A 496 -17.55 -39.95 45.68
C GLU A 496 -16.79 -41.09 46.37
N GLU A 497 -16.50 -40.90 47.65
CA GLU A 497 -16.34 -41.99 48.60
C GLU A 497 -17.49 -41.86 49.60
N ASP A 498 -18.44 -42.79 49.54
CA ASP A 498 -18.83 -43.50 50.77
C ASP A 498 -19.39 -44.88 50.41
N LEU A 499 -18.65 -45.86 50.89
CA LEU A 499 -18.97 -47.28 50.90
C LEU A 499 -20.11 -47.57 51.89
N LEU A 500 -20.98 -48.49 51.46
CA LEU A 500 -21.75 -49.45 52.26
C LEU A 500 -21.12 -49.74 53.65
N VAL A 501 -21.89 -49.80 54.75
CA VAL A 501 -22.67 -50.94 55.29
C VAL A 501 -23.52 -50.46 56.53
N PRO A 502 -24.29 -51.28 57.28
CA PRO A 502 -25.71 -51.09 57.55
C PRO A 502 -26.06 -50.55 58.96
N SER A 503 -27.34 -50.26 59.16
CA SER A 503 -27.96 -49.92 60.45
C SER A 503 -27.89 -51.06 61.49
N SER A 504 -27.38 -50.75 62.68
CA SER A 504 -27.85 -51.35 63.94
C SER A 504 -27.39 -50.56 65.17
N GLN A 505 -28.40 -50.10 65.92
CA GLN A 505 -28.48 -49.73 67.34
C GLN A 505 -27.71 -48.52 67.87
#